data_AF-A0A944PNX2-F1
#
_entry.id   AF-A0A944PNX2-F1
#
_cell.length_a   1.000
_cell.length_b   1.000
_cell.length_c   1.000
_cell.angle_alpha   90.00
_cell.angle_beta   90.00
_cell.angle_gamma   90.00
#
_symmetry.space_group_name_H-M   'P 1'
#
loop_
_entity.id
_entity.type
_entity.pdbx_description
1 polymer ?
#
loop_
_entity_poly.entity_id
_entity_poly.type
_entity_poly.pdbx_seq_one_letter_code
_entity_poly.pdbx_strand_id
1 'polypeptide(L)'
;MPERNQTEGASGIAHALLKEVDRFDRPTDRGFAELVHRFSRIEFEVPEASDSDGYLWQYGPVDWFPEPTFVCNVIRQLEVADSSGEHECYVHVQFEFRYQLDKELENVGSGSKWWFPEGEETLNSWLDSLMRTPAMNLLALRIPREFEISQDYA
;
A
#
# COMPACT_ATOMS: atom_id res chain seq x y z
N MET A 1 -6.42 -17.09 22.18
CA MET A 1 -6.46 -16.22 20.98
C MET A 1 -5.21 -16.53 20.18
N PRO A 2 -5.25 -16.52 18.84
CA PRO A 2 -4.02 -16.61 18.07
C PRO A 2 -3.09 -15.46 18.46
N GLU A 3 -1.79 -15.74 18.50
CA GLU A 3 -0.74 -14.76 18.76
C GLU A 3 -0.68 -13.80 17.56
N ARG A 4 -0.81 -12.49 17.81
CA ARG A 4 -0.72 -11.46 16.76
C ARG A 4 0.75 -11.21 16.41
N ASN A 5 1.02 -10.74 15.19
CA ASN A 5 2.40 -10.47 14.77
C ASN A 5 2.87 -9.10 15.29
N GLN A 6 4.16 -8.98 15.58
CA GLN A 6 4.78 -7.67 15.82
C GLN A 6 4.83 -6.85 14.52
N THR A 7 4.70 -5.52 14.63
CA THR A 7 4.81 -4.61 13.47
C THR A 7 6.24 -4.51 12.94
N GLU A 8 7.24 -4.78 13.79
CA GLU A 8 8.63 -4.92 13.37
C GLU A 8 8.79 -6.09 12.39
N GLY A 9 9.32 -5.81 11.20
CA GLY A 9 9.52 -6.83 10.17
C GLY A 9 8.27 -7.18 9.35
N ALA A 10 7.18 -6.40 9.44
CA ALA A 10 5.96 -6.59 8.65
C ALA A 10 6.23 -6.66 7.13
N SER A 11 7.19 -5.88 6.61
CA SER A 11 7.63 -6.00 5.21
C SER A 11 8.22 -7.37 4.86
N GLY A 12 8.86 -8.05 5.81
CA GLY A 12 9.37 -9.42 5.63
C GLY A 12 8.24 -10.42 5.38
N ILE A 13 7.09 -10.25 6.05
CA ILE A 13 5.88 -11.04 5.81
C ILE A 13 5.31 -10.72 4.41
N ALA A 14 5.24 -9.45 4.03
CA ALA A 14 4.79 -9.04 2.69
C ALA A 14 5.69 -9.64 1.58
N HIS A 15 7.01 -9.63 1.75
CA HIS A 15 7.98 -10.27 0.86
C HIS A 15 7.82 -11.80 0.79
N ALA A 16 7.44 -12.45 1.90
CA ALA A 16 7.15 -13.88 1.90
C ALA A 16 5.89 -14.18 1.07
N LEU A 17 4.81 -13.42 1.28
CA LEU A 17 3.56 -13.55 0.52
C LEU A 17 3.74 -13.28 -0.98
N LEU A 18 4.59 -12.32 -1.34
CA LEU A 18 4.93 -12.02 -2.74
C LEU A 18 5.44 -13.26 -3.50
N LYS A 19 6.13 -14.18 -2.82
CA LYS A 19 6.66 -15.42 -3.43
C LYS A 19 5.57 -16.46 -3.70
N GLU A 20 4.39 -16.30 -3.12
CA GLU A 20 3.29 -17.27 -3.16
C GLU A 20 2.12 -16.85 -4.07
N VAL A 21 2.11 -15.60 -4.53
CA VAL A 21 1.08 -15.08 -5.43
C VAL A 21 1.48 -15.27 -6.89
N ASP A 22 0.47 -15.29 -7.77
CA ASP A 22 0.71 -15.26 -9.21
C ASP A 22 1.53 -14.02 -9.58
N ARG A 23 2.44 -14.20 -10.54
CA ARG A 23 3.28 -13.10 -11.03
C ARG A 23 2.41 -11.94 -11.53
N PHE A 24 2.79 -10.74 -11.14
CA PHE A 24 2.27 -9.49 -11.67
C PHE A 24 3.41 -8.60 -12.14
N ASP A 25 3.13 -7.76 -13.13
CA ASP A 25 4.04 -6.69 -13.54
C ASP A 25 3.41 -5.30 -13.29
N ARG A 26 2.10 -5.21 -12.98
CA ARG A 26 1.35 -3.94 -12.81
C ARG A 26 0.48 -3.94 -11.55
N PRO A 27 0.16 -2.75 -11.01
CA PRO A 27 -0.76 -2.63 -9.86
C PRO A 27 -2.20 -3.04 -10.18
N THR A 28 -2.58 -3.19 -11.46
CA THR A 28 -3.91 -3.67 -11.88
C THR A 28 -3.98 -5.18 -12.09
N ASP A 29 -2.84 -5.88 -12.03
CA ASP A 29 -2.83 -7.32 -12.23
C ASP A 29 -3.40 -8.03 -11.00
N ARG A 30 -4.09 -9.15 -11.23
CA ARG A 30 -4.76 -9.93 -10.17
C ARG A 30 -3.82 -10.35 -9.04
N GLY A 31 -2.56 -10.68 -9.36
CA GLY A 31 -1.55 -11.09 -8.38
C GLY A 31 -1.27 -10.01 -7.34
N PHE A 32 -1.33 -8.72 -7.72
CA PHE A 32 -1.14 -7.62 -6.78
C PHE A 32 -2.33 -7.47 -5.82
N ALA A 33 -3.56 -7.52 -6.34
CA ALA A 33 -4.75 -7.50 -5.51
C ALA A 33 -4.79 -8.70 -4.53
N GLU A 34 -4.35 -9.88 -4.98
CA GLU A 34 -4.21 -11.05 -4.12
C GLU A 34 -3.16 -10.85 -3.02
N LEU A 35 -2.01 -10.26 -3.33
CA LEU A 35 -0.97 -9.93 -2.34
C LEU A 35 -1.53 -9.02 -1.24
N VAL A 36 -2.20 -7.92 -1.63
CA VAL A 36 -2.83 -6.99 -0.67
C VAL A 36 -3.86 -7.72 0.19
N HIS A 37 -4.69 -8.56 -0.42
CA HIS A 37 -5.70 -9.35 0.31
C HIS A 37 -5.12 -10.37 1.28
N ARG A 38 -4.04 -11.06 0.91
CA ARG A 38 -3.38 -12.01 1.80
C ARG A 38 -2.71 -11.26 2.95
N PHE A 39 -2.05 -10.15 2.65
CA PHE A 39 -1.38 -9.35 3.67
C PHE A 39 -2.39 -8.75 4.66
N SER A 40 -3.54 -8.26 4.20
CA SER A 40 -4.57 -7.69 5.07
C SER A 40 -5.18 -8.68 6.07
N ARG A 41 -5.01 -9.99 5.87
CA ARG A 41 -5.46 -11.04 6.80
C ARG A 41 -4.44 -11.35 7.88
N ILE A 42 -3.24 -10.81 7.77
CA ILE A 42 -2.22 -10.89 8.81
C ILE A 42 -2.61 -9.89 9.89
N GLU A 43 -2.92 -10.40 11.08
CA GLU A 43 -3.19 -9.58 12.27
C GLU A 43 -1.87 -9.14 12.91
N PHE A 44 -1.79 -7.86 13.23
CA PHE A 44 -0.66 -7.23 13.92
C PHE A 44 -1.08 -6.73 15.30
N GLU A 45 -0.12 -6.64 16.21
CA GLU A 45 -0.28 -5.98 17.50
C GLU A 45 -0.34 -4.46 17.30
N VAL A 46 -1.55 -3.95 17.13
CA VAL A 46 -1.86 -2.52 17.06
C VAL A 46 -2.93 -2.16 18.11
N PRO A 47 -3.05 -0.89 18.51
CA PRO A 47 -4.14 -0.43 19.38
C PRO A 47 -5.53 -0.74 18.82
N GLU A 48 -6.52 -0.86 19.72
CA GLU A 48 -7.93 -1.03 19.35
C GLU A 48 -8.57 0.34 19.03
N ALA A 49 -8.03 1.04 18.04
CA ALA A 49 -8.64 2.24 17.46
C ALA A 49 -8.89 2.06 15.95
N SER A 50 -9.87 2.82 15.45
CA SER A 50 -10.43 2.62 14.12
C SER A 50 -9.47 2.97 12.97
N ASP A 51 -8.42 3.72 13.25
CA ASP A 51 -7.38 4.17 12.32
C ASP A 51 -6.00 3.55 12.56
N SER A 52 -5.88 2.59 13.50
CA SER A 52 -4.62 1.95 13.87
C SER A 52 -4.11 0.91 12.84
N ASP A 53 -4.98 0.36 12.00
CA ASP A 53 -4.59 -0.57 10.92
C ASP A 53 -5.42 -0.25 9.67
N GLY A 54 -4.78 0.31 8.65
CA GLY A 54 -5.47 0.78 7.45
C GLY A 54 -4.61 0.72 6.21
N TYR A 55 -5.25 0.90 5.06
CA TYR A 55 -4.56 1.03 3.78
C TYR A 55 -4.72 2.43 3.20
N LEU A 56 -3.61 3.00 2.75
CA LEU A 56 -3.56 4.22 1.96
C LEU A 56 -3.13 3.86 0.55
N TRP A 57 -3.96 4.15 -0.44
CA TRP A 57 -3.51 4.25 -1.81
C TRP A 57 -3.17 5.70 -2.12
N GLN A 58 -2.02 5.95 -2.71
CA GLN A 58 -1.62 7.28 -3.15
C GLN A 58 -0.81 7.24 -4.43
N TYR A 59 -0.87 8.32 -5.19
CA TYR A 59 -0.08 8.46 -6.41
C TYR A 59 0.28 9.91 -6.68
N GLY A 60 1.31 10.11 -7.51
CA GLY A 60 1.67 11.41 -8.04
C GLY A 60 3.12 11.51 -8.50
N PRO A 61 3.50 12.64 -9.12
CA PRO A 61 4.90 12.99 -9.34
C PRO A 61 5.63 13.19 -8.01
N VAL A 62 6.91 12.80 -7.97
CA VAL A 62 7.78 12.90 -6.79
C VAL A 62 9.14 13.49 -7.18
N ASP A 63 9.80 14.16 -6.24
CA ASP A 63 11.04 14.90 -6.47
C ASP A 63 12.28 14.36 -5.73
N TRP A 64 12.12 13.26 -4.97
CA TRP A 64 13.21 12.61 -4.22
C TRP A 64 14.01 11.57 -5.02
N PHE A 65 13.61 11.27 -6.26
CA PHE A 65 14.42 10.47 -7.20
C PHE A 65 15.22 11.38 -8.14
N PRO A 66 16.42 10.96 -8.59
CA PRO A 66 17.25 11.79 -9.46
C PRO A 66 16.60 12.01 -10.84
N GLU A 67 15.82 11.04 -11.33
CA GLU A 67 15.00 11.16 -12.52
C GLU A 67 13.53 11.53 -12.21
N PRO A 68 12.86 12.31 -13.08
CA PRO A 68 11.44 12.60 -12.95
C PRO A 68 10.62 11.30 -12.83
N THR A 69 10.01 11.10 -11.67
CA THR A 69 9.37 9.85 -11.31
C THR A 69 7.93 10.11 -10.89
N PHE A 70 7.05 9.23 -11.33
CA PHE A 70 5.68 9.14 -10.85
C PHE A 70 5.56 7.86 -10.03
N VAL A 71 4.99 7.97 -8.83
CA VAL A 71 4.79 6.85 -7.93
C VAL A 71 3.31 6.50 -7.87
N CYS A 72 3.01 5.21 -7.82
CA CYS A 72 1.75 4.68 -7.33
C CYS A 72 2.06 3.73 -6.18
N ASN A 73 1.51 4.00 -5.01
CA ASN A 73 1.85 3.30 -3.79
C ASN A 73 0.57 2.83 -3.09
N VAL A 74 0.60 1.61 -2.57
CA VAL A 74 -0.36 1.12 -1.58
C VAL A 74 0.43 0.93 -0.31
N ILE A 75 0.00 1.53 0.78
CA ILE A 75 0.68 1.49 2.07
C ILE A 75 -0.27 0.84 3.05
N ARG A 76 0.18 -0.18 3.78
CA ARG A 76 -0.49 -0.57 5.02
C ARG A 76 0.12 0.22 6.17
N GLN A 77 -0.69 1.02 6.83
CA GLN A 77 -0.31 1.75 8.04
C GLN A 77 -0.69 0.91 9.25
N LEU A 78 0.25 0.77 10.19
CA LEU A 78 0.08 0.07 11.46
C LEU A 78 0.54 1.00 12.58
N GLU A 79 -0.32 1.31 13.53
CA GLU A 79 0.03 2.12 14.70
C GLU A 79 0.83 1.32 15.71
N VAL A 80 1.88 1.94 16.23
CA VAL A 80 2.66 1.46 17.35
C VAL A 80 2.38 2.36 18.55
N ALA A 81 1.97 1.75 19.65
CA ALA A 81 1.82 2.43 20.93
C ALA A 81 2.96 2.07 21.87
N ASP A 82 3.35 3.03 22.70
CA ASP A 82 4.38 2.84 23.71
C ASP A 82 3.89 1.96 24.88
N SER A 83 4.76 1.74 25.87
CA SER A 83 4.44 0.95 27.06
C SER A 83 3.27 1.50 27.91
N SER A 84 2.88 2.76 27.70
CA SER A 84 1.73 3.39 28.36
C SER A 84 0.43 3.28 27.55
N GLY A 85 0.52 2.78 26.31
CA GLY A 85 -0.59 2.70 25.36
C GLY A 85 -0.84 4.00 24.60
N GLU A 86 0.08 4.98 24.70
CA GLU A 86 0.03 6.21 23.92
C GLU A 86 0.70 6.01 22.56
N HIS A 87 0.24 6.75 21.55
CA HIS A 87 0.83 6.72 20.22
C HIS A 87 2.34 7.00 20.26
N GLU A 88 3.13 6.10 19.67
CA GLU A 88 4.58 6.27 19.50
C GLU A 88 4.94 6.67 18.06
N CYS A 89 4.49 5.88 17.08
CA CYS A 89 4.70 6.14 15.65
C CYS A 89 3.75 5.31 14.78
N TYR A 90 3.83 5.50 13.47
CA TYR A 90 3.25 4.58 12.50
C TYR A 90 4.34 3.77 11.80
N VAL A 91 4.12 2.46 11.68
CA VAL A 91 4.84 1.61 10.73
C VAL A 91 4.10 1.60 9.41
N HIS A 92 4.77 1.98 8.34
CA HIS A 92 4.24 1.97 6.98
C HIS A 92 4.90 0.85 6.19
N VAL A 93 4.11 -0.12 5.73
CA VAL A 93 4.57 -1.14 4.77
C VAL A 93 4.13 -0.73 3.38
N GLN A 94 5.07 -0.35 2.55
CA GLN A 94 4.81 0.25 1.25
C GLN A 94 4.90 -0.78 0.12
N PHE A 95 4.02 -0.67 -0.86
CA PHE A 95 4.02 -1.42 -2.10
C PHE A 95 4.12 -0.41 -3.25
N GLU A 96 5.35 -0.04 -3.61
CA GLU A 96 5.62 1.11 -4.46
C GLU A 96 5.91 0.71 -5.90
N PHE A 97 5.12 1.23 -6.84
CA PHE A 97 5.36 1.14 -8.27
C PHE A 97 5.91 2.46 -8.79
N ARG A 98 7.07 2.41 -9.46
CA ARG A 98 7.75 3.59 -10.00
C ARG A 98 7.63 3.64 -11.52
N TYR A 99 7.26 4.80 -12.03
CA TYR A 99 7.13 5.07 -13.46
C TYR A 99 7.99 6.26 -13.84
N GLN A 100 8.49 6.26 -15.07
CA GLN A 100 9.05 7.48 -15.64
C GLN A 100 7.91 8.50 -15.81
N LEU A 101 8.10 9.70 -15.28
CA LEU A 101 7.12 10.78 -15.44
C LEU A 101 7.09 11.25 -16.91
N ASP A 102 5.88 11.34 -17.46
CA ASP A 102 5.61 11.95 -18.76
C ASP A 102 4.39 12.88 -18.67
N LYS A 103 4.02 13.50 -19.80
CA LYS A 103 2.93 14.47 -19.86
C LYS A 103 1.57 13.91 -19.44
N GLU A 104 1.28 12.64 -19.71
CA GLU A 104 -0.01 12.04 -19.34
C GLU A 104 -0.07 11.80 -17.83
N LEU A 105 1.04 11.33 -17.25
CA LEU A 105 1.17 11.15 -15.80
C LEU A 105 1.25 12.47 -15.04
N GLU A 106 1.83 13.50 -15.64
CA GLU A 106 1.81 14.86 -15.09
C GLU A 106 0.38 15.43 -15.07
N ASN A 107 -0.38 15.22 -16.15
CA ASN A 107 -1.76 15.70 -16.26
C ASN A 107 -2.74 15.00 -15.32
N VAL A 108 -2.51 13.73 -14.95
CA VAL A 108 -3.37 13.05 -13.97
C VAL A 108 -3.16 13.58 -12.55
N GLY A 109 -2.04 14.24 -12.28
CA GLY A 109 -1.72 14.89 -11.01
C GLY A 109 -1.45 13.88 -9.89
N SER A 110 -1.87 14.24 -8.68
CA SER A 110 -1.73 13.42 -7.47
C SER A 110 -3.08 13.12 -6.86
N GLY A 111 -3.16 12.03 -6.09
CA GLY A 111 -4.36 11.68 -5.37
C GLY A 111 -4.10 10.63 -4.31
N SER A 112 -5.05 10.49 -3.39
CA SER A 112 -4.98 9.50 -2.33
C SER A 112 -6.37 9.03 -1.92
N LYS A 113 -6.48 7.80 -1.41
CA LYS A 113 -7.70 7.24 -0.84
C LYS A 113 -7.35 6.30 0.31
N TRP A 114 -7.99 6.51 1.46
CA TRP A 114 -7.87 5.65 2.63
C TRP A 114 -8.90 4.53 2.63
N TRP A 115 -8.56 3.45 3.33
CA TRP A 115 -9.44 2.38 3.75
C TRP A 115 -9.08 1.93 5.16
N PHE A 116 -10.10 1.69 5.99
CA PHE A 116 -9.96 1.14 7.34
C PHE A 116 -10.97 0.00 7.55
N PRO A 117 -10.63 -1.05 8.32
CA PRO A 117 -11.49 -2.20 8.57
C PRO A 117 -12.85 -1.85 9.19
N GLU A 118 -12.91 -0.82 10.04
CA GLU A 118 -14.15 -0.35 10.69
C GLU A 118 -15.01 0.57 9.81
N GLY A 119 -14.55 0.88 8.60
CA GLY A 119 -15.28 1.71 7.65
C GLY A 119 -16.45 0.99 6.96
N GLU A 120 -17.26 1.75 6.22
CA GLU A 120 -18.42 1.21 5.48
C GLU A 120 -18.03 0.39 4.25
N GLU A 121 -16.86 0.67 3.65
CA GLU A 121 -16.37 0.02 2.44
C GLU A 121 -15.56 -1.23 2.80
N THR A 122 -15.81 -2.36 2.14
CA THR A 122 -14.95 -3.55 2.30
C THR A 122 -13.63 -3.38 1.54
N LEU A 123 -12.57 -4.09 1.94
CA LEU A 123 -11.27 -4.03 1.24
C LEU A 123 -11.40 -4.35 -0.26
N ASN A 124 -12.20 -5.37 -0.62
CA ASN A 124 -12.46 -5.72 -2.01
C ASN A 124 -13.09 -4.53 -2.76
N SER A 125 -14.14 -3.94 -2.18
CA SER A 125 -14.84 -2.80 -2.77
C SER A 125 -13.93 -1.59 -2.93
N TRP A 126 -13.04 -1.36 -1.95
CA TRP A 126 -12.02 -0.33 -2.02
C TRP A 126 -11.03 -0.59 -3.16
N LEU A 127 -10.42 -1.77 -3.25
CA LEU A 127 -9.52 -2.13 -4.35
C LEU A 127 -10.21 -1.99 -5.72
N ASP A 128 -11.44 -2.49 -5.84
CA ASP A 128 -12.25 -2.34 -7.05
C ASP A 128 -12.50 -0.86 -7.41
N SER A 129 -12.68 0.00 -6.40
CA SER A 129 -12.84 1.43 -6.61
C SER A 129 -11.56 2.08 -7.14
N LEU A 130 -10.39 1.64 -6.67
CA LEU A 130 -9.09 2.13 -7.15
C LEU A 130 -8.93 1.81 -8.63
N MET A 131 -9.28 0.59 -9.05
CA MET A 131 -9.19 0.15 -10.46
C MET A 131 -10.02 1.00 -11.42
N ARG A 132 -11.04 1.72 -10.93
CA ARG A 132 -11.88 2.61 -11.75
C ARG A 132 -11.37 4.04 -11.84
N THR A 133 -10.31 4.40 -11.11
CA THR A 133 -9.76 5.75 -11.12
C THR A 133 -9.04 6.05 -12.46
N PRO A 134 -9.04 7.32 -12.92
CA PRO A 134 -8.28 7.72 -14.10
C PRO A 134 -6.79 7.36 -14.01
N ALA A 135 -6.18 7.49 -12.82
CA ALA A 135 -4.81 7.11 -12.58
C ALA A 135 -4.58 5.61 -12.80
N MET A 136 -5.35 4.73 -12.17
CA MET A 136 -5.18 3.28 -12.36
C MET A 136 -5.44 2.83 -13.80
N ASN A 137 -6.41 3.44 -14.50
CA ASN A 137 -6.64 3.18 -15.92
C ASN A 137 -5.42 3.52 -16.77
N LEU A 138 -4.72 4.61 -16.46
CA LEU A 138 -3.50 5.00 -17.15
C LEU A 138 -2.33 4.06 -16.83
N LEU A 139 -2.18 3.67 -15.55
CA LEU A 139 -1.13 2.76 -15.11
C LEU A 139 -1.32 1.32 -15.61
N ALA A 140 -2.56 0.90 -15.87
CA ALA A 140 -2.87 -0.40 -16.48
C ALA A 140 -2.20 -0.60 -17.85
N LEU A 141 -1.95 0.50 -18.58
CA LEU A 141 -1.36 0.49 -19.90
C LEU A 141 0.17 0.57 -19.88
N ARG A 142 0.78 0.69 -18.69
CA ARG A 142 2.20 1.00 -18.50
C ARG A 142 2.88 -0.12 -17.72
N ILE A 143 4.13 -0.41 -18.06
CA ILE A 143 4.97 -1.28 -17.24
C ILE A 143 5.77 -0.37 -16.30
N PRO A 144 5.70 -0.56 -14.98
CA PRO A 144 6.53 0.18 -14.04
C PRO A 144 8.00 -0.11 -14.32
N ARG A 145 8.86 0.89 -14.12
CA ARG A 145 10.32 0.71 -14.15
C ARG A 145 10.77 -0.19 -13.01
N GLU A 146 10.11 -0.07 -11.87
CA GLU A 146 10.46 -0.77 -10.65
C GLU A 146 9.23 -0.99 -9.76
N PHE A 147 9.27 -2.09 -9.02
CA PHE A 147 8.36 -2.39 -7.92
C PHE A 147 9.18 -2.71 -6.67
N GLU A 148 8.87 -2.08 -5.55
CA GLU A 148 9.56 -2.26 -4.29
C GLU A 148 8.57 -2.46 -3.14
N ILE A 149 8.91 -3.37 -2.23
CA ILE A 149 8.26 -3.48 -0.92
C ILE A 149 9.25 -3.03 0.14
N SER A 150 8.91 -1.97 0.86
CA SER A 150 9.75 -1.38 1.91
C SER A 150 8.95 -1.16 3.18
N GLN A 151 9.66 -0.83 4.26
CA GLN A 151 9.08 -0.45 5.54
C GLN A 151 9.79 0.77 6.10
N ASP A 152 9.01 1.74 6.56
CA ASP A 152 9.46 2.96 7.21
C ASP A 152 8.60 3.29 8.44
N TYR A 153 9.10 4.26 9.20
CA TYR A 153 8.48 4.76 10.43
C TYR A 153 8.12 6.22 10.21
N ALA A 154 6.83 6.53 10.36
CA ALA A 154 6.24 7.86 10.17
C ALA A 154 5.86 8.50 11.50
#